data_AF-A0A9Q3GJ12-F1
#
_entry.id   AF-A0A9Q3GJ12-F1
#
_cell.length_a   1.000
_cell.length_b   1.000
_cell.length_c   1.000
_cell.angle_alpha   90.00
_cell.angle_beta   90.00
_cell.angle_gamma   90.00
#
_symmetry.space_group_name_H-M   'P 1'
#
loop_
_entity.id
_entity.type
_entity.pdbx_description
1 polymer ?
#
loop_
_entity_poly.entity_id
_entity_poly.type
_entity_poly.pdbx_seq_one_letter_code
_entity_poly.pdbx_strand_id
1 'polypeptide(L)'
;MKPQPQGHVMDNPYNQEDIKPDSILFIDVPSIPDYWITARLNTEFKGHAGIWYTEIQEIHDRRNWRWWKSQIIQKYSNGTWIWQTSMVFENDKYPVDKDPYEWCLRQRKRLQAIDPQMNIQMRSHKLLTQMPGDLENAVKCRCKKNCTLDDIASTSQDVSKKTNIGKYSHTKAVVSKRNNLLG
;
A
#
# COMPACT_ATOMS: atom_id res chain seq x y z
N MET A 1 -23.63 11.74 47.67
CA MET A 1 -23.23 10.54 46.91
C MET A 1 -23.73 10.69 45.49
N LYS A 2 -22.85 10.81 44.50
CA LYS A 2 -23.22 10.80 43.07
C LYS A 2 -22.99 9.38 42.53
N PRO A 3 -23.91 8.81 41.75
CA PRO A 3 -23.64 7.53 41.09
C PRO A 3 -22.67 7.75 39.92
N GLN A 4 -21.69 6.86 39.80
CA GLN A 4 -20.81 6.75 38.63
C GLN A 4 -21.61 6.18 37.45
N PRO A 5 -21.51 6.72 36.23
CA PRO A 5 -21.99 6.02 35.06
C PRO A 5 -20.97 4.96 34.63
N GLN A 6 -21.52 3.78 34.39
CA GLN A 6 -20.85 2.51 34.13
C GLN A 6 -20.01 2.55 32.84
N GLY A 7 -18.95 1.75 32.84
CA GLY A 7 -17.99 1.66 31.75
C GLY A 7 -18.65 1.45 30.39
N HIS A 8 -18.29 2.32 29.46
CA HIS A 8 -18.54 2.10 28.04
C HIS A 8 -17.86 0.79 27.63
N VAL A 9 -18.67 -0.13 27.13
CA VAL A 9 -18.23 -1.32 26.41
C VAL A 9 -17.33 -0.83 25.28
N MET A 10 -16.06 -1.23 25.30
CA MET A 10 -15.14 -1.01 24.19
C MET A 10 -15.62 -1.88 23.04
N ASP A 11 -16.49 -1.33 22.20
CA ASP A 11 -16.89 -1.95 20.94
C ASP A 11 -15.63 -2.20 20.12
N ASN A 12 -15.39 -3.49 19.87
CA ASN A 12 -14.29 -4.00 19.08
C ASN A 12 -14.31 -3.38 17.66
N PRO A 13 -13.37 -2.51 17.29
CA PRO A 13 -13.49 -1.67 16.09
C PRO A 13 -13.06 -2.36 14.78
N TYR A 14 -12.87 -3.69 14.79
CA TYR A 14 -12.37 -4.42 13.62
C TYR A 14 -13.49 -4.95 12.72
N ASN A 15 -14.24 -4.04 12.09
CA ASN A 15 -14.86 -4.33 10.80
C ASN A 15 -13.84 -3.99 9.70
N GLN A 16 -12.92 -4.91 9.44
CA GLN A 16 -11.98 -4.83 8.31
C GLN A 16 -12.66 -4.92 6.93
N GLU A 17 -14.00 -5.06 6.88
CA GLU A 17 -14.75 -5.26 5.64
C GLU A 17 -15.40 -3.98 5.07
N ASP A 18 -15.46 -2.88 5.82
CA ASP A 18 -16.27 -1.71 5.39
C ASP A 18 -15.52 -0.78 4.41
N ILE A 19 -14.19 -0.88 4.35
CA ILE A 19 -13.32 -0.12 3.45
C ILE A 19 -12.12 -1.00 3.10
N LYS A 20 -11.81 -1.17 1.80
CA LYS A 20 -10.44 -1.52 1.39
C LYS A 20 -9.60 -0.25 1.47
N PRO A 21 -8.67 -0.10 2.42
CA PRO A 21 -7.85 1.13 2.56
C PRO A 21 -7.07 1.43 1.28
N ASP A 22 -6.79 0.37 0.53
CA ASP A 22 -6.26 0.30 -0.84
C ASP A 22 -7.13 1.00 -1.93
N SER A 23 -8.28 1.59 -1.58
CA SER A 23 -9.19 2.26 -2.53
C SER A 23 -9.23 3.78 -2.33
N ILE A 24 -9.10 4.26 -1.10
CA ILE A 24 -9.32 5.68 -0.76
C ILE A 24 -8.02 6.50 -0.76
N LEU A 25 -6.88 5.87 -0.47
CA LEU A 25 -5.57 6.54 -0.56
C LEU A 25 -5.15 6.85 -2.01
N PHE A 26 -5.98 6.48 -3.00
CA PHE A 26 -5.63 6.45 -4.44
C PHE A 26 -6.36 7.49 -5.27
N ILE A 27 -7.16 8.36 -4.64
CA ILE A 27 -7.82 9.46 -5.33
C ILE A 27 -6.89 10.69 -5.36
N ASP A 28 -5.61 10.49 -5.67
CA ASP A 28 -4.67 11.59 -5.90
C ASP A 28 -4.38 11.69 -7.40
N VAL A 29 -5.45 11.91 -8.17
CA VAL A 29 -5.36 12.18 -9.61
C VAL A 29 -5.39 13.70 -9.77
N PRO A 30 -4.29 14.36 -10.17
CA PRO A 30 -4.16 15.82 -10.18
C PRO A 30 -5.21 16.56 -11.02
N SER A 31 -5.94 15.84 -11.88
CA SER A 31 -6.91 16.40 -12.82
C SER A 31 -8.37 16.21 -12.40
N ILE A 32 -8.66 15.60 -11.25
CA ILE A 32 -10.05 15.39 -10.79
C ILE A 32 -10.45 16.53 -9.85
N PRO A 33 -11.53 17.28 -10.14
CA PRO A 33 -12.04 18.29 -9.22
C PRO A 33 -12.51 17.68 -7.89
N ASP A 34 -12.24 18.38 -6.79
CA ASP A 34 -12.55 17.93 -5.42
C ASP A 34 -14.01 17.47 -5.23
N TYR A 35 -14.97 18.13 -5.88
CA TYR A 35 -16.38 17.77 -5.78
C TYR A 35 -16.71 16.39 -6.37
N TRP A 36 -15.99 15.95 -7.40
CA TRP A 36 -16.14 14.60 -7.95
C TRP A 36 -15.57 13.55 -6.99
N ILE A 37 -14.48 13.91 -6.31
CA ILE A 37 -13.85 13.04 -5.32
C ILE A 37 -14.80 12.86 -4.13
N THR A 38 -15.34 13.94 -3.58
CA THR A 38 -16.28 13.88 -2.45
C THR A 38 -17.61 13.21 -2.81
N ALA A 39 -18.10 13.40 -4.05
CA ALA A 39 -19.27 12.67 -4.54
C ALA A 39 -19.00 11.15 -4.65
N ARG A 40 -17.78 10.75 -5.03
CA ARG A 40 -17.37 9.35 -5.08
C ARG A 40 -17.19 8.74 -3.69
N LEU A 41 -16.69 9.49 -2.71
CA LEU A 41 -16.59 8.98 -1.33
C LEU A 41 -17.95 8.53 -0.78
N ASN A 42 -19.04 9.24 -1.11
CA ASN A 42 -20.40 8.84 -0.76
C ASN A 42 -20.81 7.45 -1.28
N THR A 43 -20.27 7.02 -2.42
CA THR A 43 -20.61 5.70 -3.00
C THR A 43 -19.65 4.59 -2.58
N GLU A 44 -18.40 4.95 -2.26
CA GLU A 44 -17.35 4.03 -1.82
C GLU A 44 -17.44 3.70 -0.32
N PHE A 45 -17.86 4.66 0.51
CA PHE A 45 -18.07 4.44 1.95
C PHE A 45 -19.40 3.75 2.22
N LYS A 46 -19.34 2.55 2.82
CA LYS A 46 -20.51 1.75 3.19
C LYS A 46 -20.49 1.42 4.68
N GLY A 47 -21.64 1.04 5.23
CA GLY A 47 -21.77 0.67 6.63
C GLY A 47 -21.32 1.80 7.57
N HIS A 48 -20.47 1.47 8.53
CA HIS A 48 -19.97 2.42 9.54
C HIS A 48 -19.13 3.55 8.92
N ALA A 49 -18.45 3.29 7.81
CA ALA A 49 -17.70 4.32 7.11
C ALA A 49 -18.59 5.36 6.43
N GLY A 50 -19.73 4.92 5.89
CA GLY A 50 -20.72 5.82 5.30
C GLY A 50 -21.32 6.75 6.34
N ILE A 51 -21.72 6.19 7.49
CA ILE A 51 -22.26 6.95 8.63
C ILE A 51 -21.24 8.01 9.09
N TRP A 52 -19.99 7.59 9.35
CA TRP A 52 -18.92 8.52 9.75
C TRP A 52 -18.70 9.63 8.72
N TYR A 53 -18.69 9.31 7.42
CA TYR A 53 -18.50 10.30 6.36
C TYR A 53 -19.62 11.34 6.35
N THR A 54 -20.89 10.90 6.43
CA THR A 54 -22.06 11.80 6.48
C THR A 54 -22.01 12.71 7.71
N GLU A 55 -21.71 12.18 8.89
CA GLU A 55 -21.59 12.97 10.13
C GLU A 55 -20.52 14.06 10.01
N ILE A 56 -19.33 13.70 9.52
CA ILE A 56 -18.24 14.68 9.36
C ILE A 56 -18.58 15.71 8.27
N GLN A 57 -19.28 15.30 7.22
CA GLN A 57 -19.70 16.21 6.15
C GLN A 57 -20.72 17.24 6.65
N GLU A 58 -21.68 16.82 7.49
CA GLU A 58 -22.66 17.71 8.12
C GLU A 58 -21.99 18.75 9.03
N ILE A 59 -20.94 18.36 9.75
CA ILE A 59 -20.23 19.25 10.69
C ILE A 59 -19.31 20.24 9.98
N HIS A 60 -18.59 19.80 8.94
CA HIS A 60 -17.47 20.56 8.37
C HIS A 60 -17.73 21.21 7.00
N ASP A 61 -18.92 20.99 6.40
CA ASP A 61 -19.38 21.47 5.09
C ASP A 61 -18.36 21.18 3.95
N ARG A 62 -18.55 21.74 2.75
CA ARG A 62 -17.78 21.50 1.50
C ARG A 62 -16.27 21.79 1.60
N ARG A 63 -15.54 20.93 2.30
CA ARG A 63 -14.07 20.96 2.40
C ARG A 63 -13.42 20.35 1.17
N ASN A 64 -12.21 20.83 0.90
CA ASN A 64 -11.37 20.34 -0.19
C ASN A 64 -10.90 18.89 0.07
N TRP A 65 -10.50 18.21 -1.00
CA TRP A 65 -10.07 16.82 -0.94
C TRP A 65 -8.87 16.63 0.00
N ARG A 66 -7.94 17.59 0.02
CA ARG A 66 -6.78 17.56 0.92
C ARG A 66 -7.19 17.41 2.39
N TRP A 67 -8.21 18.14 2.82
CA TRP A 67 -8.73 18.03 4.18
C TRP A 67 -9.39 16.68 4.43
N TRP A 68 -10.26 16.23 3.51
CA TRP A 68 -10.91 14.93 3.61
C TRP A 68 -9.92 13.78 3.70
N LYS A 69 -8.89 13.81 2.85
CA LYS A 69 -7.77 12.85 2.88
C LYS A 69 -7.11 12.81 4.27
N SER A 70 -6.88 13.96 4.89
CA SER A 70 -6.32 14.02 6.25
C SER A 70 -7.24 13.38 7.29
N GLN A 71 -8.55 13.62 7.22
CA GLN A 71 -9.52 13.05 8.17
C GLN A 71 -9.63 11.53 8.02
N ILE A 72 -9.64 11.04 6.78
CA ILE A 72 -9.67 9.61 6.48
C ILE A 72 -8.42 8.93 7.01
N ILE A 73 -7.24 9.50 6.76
CA ILE A 73 -5.98 8.99 7.31
C ILE A 73 -6.04 9.01 8.84
N GLN A 74 -6.50 10.09 9.46
CA GLN A 74 -6.60 10.17 10.92
C GLN A 74 -7.55 9.12 11.52
N LYS A 75 -8.70 8.88 10.88
CA LYS A 75 -9.71 7.93 11.36
C LYS A 75 -9.31 6.47 11.16
N TYR A 76 -8.71 6.14 10.01
CA TYR A 76 -8.51 4.76 9.57
C TYR A 76 -7.05 4.30 9.55
N SER A 77 -6.07 5.22 9.52
CA SER A 77 -4.65 4.88 9.65
C SER A 77 -4.25 4.81 11.13
N ASN A 78 -4.86 3.89 11.86
CA ASN A 78 -4.39 3.56 13.21
C ASN A 78 -3.02 2.85 13.15
N GLY A 79 -2.23 2.94 14.23
CA GLY A 79 -0.87 2.37 14.27
C GLY A 79 -0.84 0.86 13.96
N THR A 80 -1.89 0.12 14.32
CA THR A 80 -2.03 -1.30 13.99
C THR A 80 -2.16 -1.55 12.50
N TRP A 81 -2.94 -0.73 11.78
CA TRP A 81 -3.10 -0.84 10.33
C TRP A 81 -1.81 -0.51 9.57
N ILE A 82 -1.08 0.52 10.01
CA ILE A 82 0.24 0.86 9.46
C ILE A 82 1.21 -0.31 9.66
N TRP A 83 1.20 -0.90 10.87
CA TRP A 83 2.02 -2.06 11.19
C TRP A 83 1.65 -3.28 10.32
N GLN A 84 0.36 -3.62 10.18
CA GLN A 84 -0.10 -4.70 9.31
C GLN A 84 0.31 -4.47 7.85
N THR A 85 0.13 -3.25 7.34
CA THR A 85 0.53 -2.89 5.97
C THR A 85 2.03 -2.99 5.77
N SER A 86 2.83 -2.62 6.78
CA SER A 86 4.29 -2.77 6.77
C SER A 86 4.69 -4.23 6.72
N MET A 87 4.07 -5.10 7.52
CA MET A 87 4.32 -6.54 7.46
C MET A 87 3.95 -7.14 6.09
N VAL A 88 2.83 -6.72 5.51
CA VAL A 88 2.42 -7.19 4.17
C VAL A 88 3.42 -6.75 3.10
N PHE A 89 3.94 -5.52 3.20
CA PHE A 89 4.99 -5.04 2.31
C PHE A 89 6.29 -5.85 2.46
N GLU A 90 6.74 -6.12 3.69
CA GLU A 90 8.00 -6.83 3.95
C GLU A 90 7.97 -8.30 3.52
N ASN A 91 6.79 -8.93 3.58
CA ASN A 91 6.59 -10.33 3.21
C ASN A 91 6.32 -10.55 1.71
N ASP A 92 5.88 -9.53 0.97
CA ASP A 92 5.55 -9.63 -0.47
C ASP A 92 6.78 -9.40 -1.36
N LYS A 93 7.71 -10.36 -1.31
CA LYS A 93 8.89 -10.39 -2.20
C LYS A 93 8.47 -10.54 -3.65
N TYR A 94 9.24 -9.93 -4.56
CA TYR A 94 8.92 -9.95 -5.99
C TYR A 94 8.89 -11.39 -6.54
N PRO A 95 7.74 -11.85 -7.05
CA PRO A 95 7.61 -13.14 -7.70
C PRO A 95 8.02 -13.00 -9.18
N VAL A 96 9.09 -13.70 -9.57
CA VAL A 96 9.72 -13.56 -10.91
C VAL A 96 8.79 -13.99 -12.06
N ASP A 97 7.75 -14.75 -11.76
CA ASP A 97 6.71 -15.21 -12.70
C ASP A 97 5.58 -14.20 -12.93
N LYS A 98 5.51 -13.10 -12.16
CA LYS A 98 4.47 -12.08 -12.31
C LYS A 98 4.96 -10.88 -13.11
N ASP A 99 3.99 -10.10 -13.60
CA ASP A 99 4.29 -8.85 -14.26
C ASP A 99 4.90 -7.83 -13.28
N PRO A 100 6.11 -7.31 -13.57
CA PRO A 100 6.75 -6.35 -12.67
C PRO A 100 5.97 -5.06 -12.50
N TYR A 101 5.20 -4.62 -13.50
CA TYR A 101 4.44 -3.38 -13.40
C TYR A 101 3.32 -3.50 -12.35
N GLU A 102 2.49 -4.53 -12.44
CA GLU A 102 1.44 -4.81 -11.44
C GLU A 102 2.01 -4.96 -10.03
N TRP A 103 3.12 -5.69 -9.86
CA TRP A 103 3.72 -5.85 -8.54
C TRP A 103 4.30 -4.53 -8.00
N CYS A 104 5.04 -3.77 -8.82
CA CYS A 104 5.60 -2.48 -8.42
C CYS A 104 4.49 -1.48 -8.07
N LEU A 105 3.39 -1.50 -8.82
CA LEU A 105 2.22 -0.67 -8.54
C LEU A 105 1.65 -1.00 -7.17
N ARG A 106 1.39 -2.27 -6.84
CA ARG A 106 0.89 -2.68 -5.51
C ARG A 106 1.85 -2.29 -4.38
N GLN A 107 3.16 -2.48 -4.53
CA GLN A 107 4.12 -2.06 -3.50
C GLN A 107 4.19 -0.55 -3.33
N ARG A 108 4.11 0.22 -4.43
CA ARG A 108 4.02 1.69 -4.38
C ARG A 108 2.85 2.14 -3.51
N LYS A 109 1.68 1.49 -3.70
CA LYS A 109 0.47 1.78 -2.93
C LYS A 109 0.70 1.58 -1.42
N ARG A 110 1.33 0.47 -1.03
CA ARG A 110 1.65 0.17 0.37
C ARG A 110 2.66 1.13 0.97
N LEU A 111 3.71 1.49 0.23
CA LEU A 111 4.71 2.45 0.70
C LEU A 111 4.10 3.83 0.93
N GLN A 112 3.19 4.27 0.06
CA GLN A 112 2.46 5.52 0.22
C GLN A 112 1.49 5.49 1.40
N ALA A 113 0.92 4.32 1.71
CA ALA A 113 0.08 4.09 2.88
C ALA A 113 0.88 4.12 4.20
N ILE A 114 2.06 3.51 4.22
CA ILE A 114 2.92 3.42 5.41
C ILE A 114 3.50 4.80 5.75
N ASP A 115 4.02 5.52 4.75
CA ASP A 115 4.56 6.85 4.91
C ASP A 115 4.28 7.71 3.66
N PRO A 116 3.23 8.55 3.71
CA PRO A 116 2.88 9.45 2.60
C PRO A 116 3.97 10.48 2.27
N GLN A 117 4.81 10.85 3.24
CA GLN A 117 5.86 11.87 3.09
C GLN A 117 7.19 11.25 2.64
N MET A 118 7.23 9.92 2.43
CA MET A 118 8.43 9.24 1.97
C MET A 118 8.92 9.81 0.64
N ASN A 119 10.18 10.19 0.58
CA ASN A 119 10.78 10.70 -0.66
C ASN A 119 10.86 9.59 -1.74
N ILE A 120 10.98 10.02 -3.00
CA ILE A 120 10.96 9.11 -4.16
C ILE A 120 12.11 8.09 -4.08
N GLN A 121 13.30 8.54 -3.67
CA GLN A 121 14.52 7.74 -3.60
C GLN A 121 14.41 6.63 -2.56
N MET A 122 13.81 6.93 -1.41
CA MET A 122 13.59 5.98 -0.32
C MET A 122 12.51 4.98 -0.68
N ARG A 123 11.45 5.39 -1.40
CA ARG A 123 10.47 4.47 -1.99
C ARG A 123 11.14 3.52 -2.99
N SER A 124 11.93 4.04 -3.90
CA SER A 124 12.67 3.25 -4.90
C SER A 124 13.64 2.27 -4.23
N HIS A 125 14.38 2.71 -3.22
CA HIS A 125 15.28 1.86 -2.45
C HIS A 125 14.52 0.72 -1.74
N LYS A 126 13.44 1.04 -1.00
CA LYS A 126 12.61 0.03 -0.33
C LYS A 126 11.99 -0.96 -1.32
N LEU A 127 11.57 -0.50 -2.50
CA LEU A 127 11.04 -1.41 -3.53
C LEU A 127 12.12 -2.38 -4.01
N LEU A 128 13.32 -1.88 -4.29
CA LEU A 128 14.45 -2.69 -4.77
C LEU A 128 14.85 -3.78 -3.76
N THR A 129 14.80 -3.50 -2.44
CA THR A 129 15.10 -4.52 -1.41
C THR A 129 14.05 -5.63 -1.30
N GLN A 130 12.89 -5.49 -1.95
CA GLN A 130 11.91 -6.58 -2.06
C GLN A 130 12.15 -7.48 -3.29
N MET A 131 13.10 -7.13 -4.16
CA MET A 131 13.50 -7.96 -5.31
C MET A 131 14.59 -8.98 -4.92
N PRO A 132 14.70 -10.12 -5.61
CA PRO A 132 15.84 -11.02 -5.46
C PRO A 132 17.16 -10.31 -5.79
N GLY A 133 18.23 -10.56 -5.04
CA GLY A 133 19.49 -9.81 -5.15
C GLY A 133 20.08 -9.71 -6.55
N ASP A 134 19.97 -10.76 -7.37
CA ASP A 134 20.45 -10.73 -8.76
C ASP A 134 19.62 -9.76 -9.63
N LEU A 135 18.30 -9.73 -9.43
CA LEU A 135 17.40 -8.82 -10.12
C LEU A 135 17.57 -7.40 -9.59
N GLU A 136 17.66 -7.24 -8.27
CA GLU A 136 17.94 -5.96 -7.61
C GLU A 136 19.20 -5.31 -8.20
N ASN A 137 20.31 -6.05 -8.28
CA ASN A 137 21.56 -5.55 -8.85
C ASN A 137 21.41 -5.25 -10.34
N ALA A 138 20.78 -6.13 -11.11
CA ALA A 138 20.56 -5.92 -12.53
C ALA A 138 19.74 -4.66 -12.83
N VAL A 139 18.71 -4.37 -12.01
CA VAL A 139 17.88 -3.19 -12.12
C VAL A 139 18.66 -1.94 -11.66
N LYS A 140 19.35 -2.00 -10.51
CA LYS A 140 20.19 -0.90 -10.01
C LYS A 140 21.24 -0.44 -11.02
N CYS A 141 21.89 -1.36 -11.71
CA CYS A 141 22.90 -1.03 -12.73
C CYS A 141 22.31 -0.32 -13.96
N ARG A 142 21.01 -0.48 -14.23
CA ARG A 142 20.31 0.09 -15.40
C ARG A 142 19.51 1.35 -15.05
N CYS A 143 19.09 1.49 -13.80
CA CYS A 143 18.38 2.65 -13.28
C CYS A 143 19.33 3.82 -12.98
N LYS A 144 18.88 5.05 -13.28
CA LYS A 144 19.59 6.28 -12.90
C LYS A 144 19.46 6.55 -11.38
N LYS A 145 20.33 7.40 -10.82
CA LYS A 145 20.33 7.77 -9.38
C LYS A 145 18.99 8.30 -8.84
N ASN A 146 18.13 8.84 -9.70
CA ASN A 146 16.79 9.34 -9.34
C ASN A 146 15.67 8.51 -10.00
N CYS A 147 15.87 7.20 -10.15
CA CYS A 147 14.87 6.32 -10.75
C CYS A 147 13.57 6.34 -9.94
N THR A 148 12.48 6.49 -10.68
CA THR A 148 11.12 6.36 -10.17
C THR A 148 10.72 4.89 -10.08
N LEU A 149 9.58 4.62 -9.45
CA LEU A 149 9.02 3.27 -9.38
C LEU A 149 8.61 2.76 -10.78
N ASP A 150 8.24 3.66 -11.68
CA ASP A 150 7.93 3.32 -13.08
C ASP A 150 9.19 2.95 -13.86
N ASP A 151 10.30 3.68 -13.63
CA ASP A 151 11.61 3.33 -14.21
C ASP A 151 12.05 1.94 -13.75
N ILE A 152 11.85 1.63 -12.45
CA ILE A 152 12.14 0.31 -11.88
C ILE A 152 11.25 -0.75 -12.53
N ALA A 153 9.95 -0.52 -12.65
CA ALA A 153 9.01 -1.46 -13.26
C ALA A 153 9.38 -1.76 -14.73
N SER A 154 9.62 -0.71 -15.52
CA SER A 154 10.02 -0.84 -16.93
C SER A 154 11.35 -1.59 -17.06
N THR A 155 12.34 -1.24 -16.23
CA THR A 155 13.66 -1.88 -16.24
C THR A 155 13.57 -3.34 -15.82
N SER A 156 12.79 -3.67 -14.79
CA SER A 156 12.55 -5.06 -14.38
C SER A 156 11.89 -5.86 -15.49
N GLN A 157 10.90 -5.29 -16.20
CA GLN A 157 10.26 -5.96 -17.31
C GLN A 157 11.26 -6.27 -18.44
N ASP A 158 12.11 -5.30 -18.75
CA ASP A 158 13.19 -5.46 -19.74
C ASP A 158 14.20 -6.53 -19.35
N VAL A 159 14.63 -6.55 -18.08
CA VAL A 159 15.56 -7.57 -17.56
C VAL A 159 14.92 -8.95 -17.61
N SER A 160 13.67 -9.10 -17.19
CA SER A 160 12.94 -10.38 -17.22
C SER A 160 12.70 -10.91 -18.64
N LYS A 161 12.50 -10.01 -19.63
CA LYS A 161 12.33 -10.39 -21.05
C LYS A 161 13.66 -10.77 -21.71
N LYS A 162 14.73 -10.04 -21.42
CA LYS A 162 16.04 -10.17 -22.09
C LYS A 162 16.97 -11.17 -21.40
N THR A 163 16.67 -11.56 -20.16
CA THR A 163 17.55 -12.41 -19.35
C THR A 163 16.75 -13.43 -18.51
N ASN A 164 17.34 -14.58 -18.21
CA ASN A 164 16.77 -15.53 -17.24
C ASN A 164 17.12 -15.18 -15.77
N ILE A 165 17.52 -13.94 -15.49
CA ILE A 165 17.91 -13.48 -14.15
C ILE A 165 16.69 -13.50 -13.22
N GLY A 166 16.88 -13.98 -11.99
CA GLY A 166 15.83 -14.17 -10.99
C GLY A 166 15.08 -15.52 -11.09
N LYS A 167 15.08 -16.19 -12.24
CA LYS A 167 14.40 -17.50 -12.39
C LYS A 167 15.16 -18.63 -11.68
N TYR A 168 16.50 -18.58 -11.67
CA TYR A 168 17.36 -19.63 -11.08
C TYR A 168 17.46 -19.57 -9.55
N SER A 169 17.33 -18.39 -8.93
CA SER A 169 17.37 -18.24 -7.47
C SER A 169 16.12 -18.80 -6.81
N HIS A 170 14.96 -18.73 -7.48
CA HIS A 170 13.73 -19.36 -7.02
C HIS A 170 13.83 -20.90 -7.03
N THR A 171 14.46 -21.48 -8.06
CA THR A 171 14.66 -22.93 -8.16
C THR A 171 15.55 -23.46 -7.04
N LYS A 172 16.64 -22.76 -6.69
CA LYS A 172 17.51 -23.17 -5.57
C LYS A 172 16.80 -23.10 -4.21
N ALA A 173 15.97 -22.08 -3.97
CA ALA A 173 15.20 -21.96 -2.74
C ALA A 173 14.13 -23.07 -2.59
N VAL A 174 13.46 -23.43 -3.70
CA VAL A 174 12.47 -24.52 -3.72
C VAL A 174 13.14 -25.89 -3.52
N VAL A 175 14.28 -26.14 -4.18
CA VAL A 175 15.04 -27.40 -4.03
C VAL A 175 15.57 -27.57 -2.61
N SER A 176 16.09 -26.50 -2.00
CA SER A 176 16.59 -26.54 -0.61
C SER A 176 15.48 -26.80 0.41
N LYS A 177 14.28 -26.22 0.24
CA LYS A 177 13.13 -26.51 1.12
C LYS A 177 12.63 -27.96 1.00
N ARG A 178 12.68 -28.55 -0.19
CA ARG A 178 12.23 -29.93 -0.43
C ARG A 178 13.15 -30.96 0.25
N ASN A 179 14.45 -30.71 0.24
CA ASN A 179 15.43 -31.61 0.85
C ASN A 179 15.37 -31.61 2.39
N ASN A 180 14.90 -30.52 3.01
CA ASN A 180 14.75 -30.43 4.47
C ASN A 180 13.45 -31.04 5.02
N LEU A 181 12.51 -31.46 4.15
CA LEU A 181 11.25 -32.11 4.55
C LEU A 181 11.26 -33.63 4.35
N LEU A 182 12.33 -34.17 3.77
CA LEU A 182 12.51 -35.60 3.46
C LEU A 182 13.74 -36.20 4.17
N GLY A 183 14.32 -35.47 5.12
CA GLY A 183 15.45 -35.88 5.96
C GLY A 183 15.07 -35.95 7.42
#